data_AF-A0AAE0AQ63-F1
#
_entry.id   AF-A0AAE0AQ63-F1
#
_cell.length_a   1.000
_cell.length_b   1.000
_cell.length_c   1.000
_cell.angle_alpha   90.00
_cell.angle_beta   90.00
_cell.angle_gamma   90.00
#
_symmetry.space_group_name_H-M   'P 1'
#
loop_
_entity.id
_entity.type
_entity.pdbx_description
1 polymer ?
#
loop_
_entity_poly.entity_id
_entity_poly.type
_entity_poly.pdbx_seq_one_letter_code
_entity_poly.pdbx_strand_id
1 'polypeptide(L)'
;MAVNSCHCFLHSQFATLSSPSLASTRRLSSPSRNRITCTATPPPPSSSMEEGRRKLMEFPYVPAPVRDLMVDLISTVDNRLESQLHPCTLPLDVQYYENTTGNSQASLQIRRGQDSSPIDYILESWIHSKLPTGGDLNITSLLVNMNSSTDAPNFLTELIQPSPTSVIIILDLPPRKDPVLYPDYLHTFYESTQLDTYRQKLEKLPEVKPYLSPSLYVRSVFSPTVIMFSVETETGDSARMEEIVRSHLIPVFKDVLGIWLNQCTCGGREVGETEKAYLKKRDSLVRIKSIEIDLESSFPRLFGPELASRVVSEIRKVLSSGS
;
A
#
# COMPACT_ATOMS: atom_id res chain seq x y z
N MET A 1 -1.43 0.84 -8.10
CA MET A 1 -2.03 2.16 -8.36
C MET A 1 -1.03 3.29 -8.07
N ALA A 2 0.28 2.94 -8.03
CA ALA A 2 1.29 3.64 -7.25
C ALA A 2 2.11 4.71 -7.99
N VAL A 3 1.98 4.87 -9.32
CA VAL A 3 3.03 5.59 -10.07
C VAL A 3 2.54 6.73 -10.96
N ASN A 4 1.23 6.99 -11.01
CA ASN A 4 0.76 8.25 -11.61
C ASN A 4 1.16 9.50 -10.80
N SER A 5 1.49 9.36 -9.52
CA SER A 5 2.08 10.45 -8.74
C SER A 5 3.56 10.67 -9.08
N CYS A 6 4.31 9.65 -9.54
CA CYS A 6 5.72 9.80 -9.92
C CYS A 6 5.94 10.59 -11.21
N HIS A 7 4.96 10.57 -12.11
CA HIS A 7 4.99 11.42 -13.31
C HIS A 7 5.09 12.92 -12.96
N CYS A 8 4.58 13.34 -11.80
CA CYS A 8 4.69 14.71 -11.31
C CYS A 8 6.05 15.02 -10.67
N PHE A 9 6.65 14.08 -9.93
CA PHE A 9 7.90 14.31 -9.20
C PHE A 9 9.17 14.21 -10.06
N LEU A 10 9.14 13.46 -11.16
CA LEU A 10 10.28 13.36 -12.09
C LEU A 10 10.47 14.61 -12.98
N HIS A 11 9.53 15.56 -12.98
CA HIS A 11 9.56 16.75 -13.85
C HIS A 11 9.62 18.11 -13.12
N SER A 12 9.64 18.15 -11.78
CA SER A 12 9.59 19.40 -11.01
C SER A 12 10.96 19.86 -10.53
N GLN A 13 11.40 21.04 -10.98
CA GLN A 13 12.62 21.72 -10.53
C GLN A 13 12.30 22.60 -9.31
N PHE A 14 12.85 22.30 -8.13
CA PHE A 14 12.95 23.31 -7.05
C PHE A 14 14.30 23.23 -6.34
N ALA A 15 14.88 24.42 -6.15
CA ALA A 15 16.26 24.67 -5.76
C ALA A 15 16.46 24.76 -4.24
N THR A 16 17.66 24.34 -3.85
CA THR A 16 18.30 24.31 -2.53
C THR A 16 18.59 25.68 -1.91
N LEU A 17 18.68 25.78 -0.57
CA LEU A 17 19.63 26.66 0.16
C LEU A 17 19.81 26.19 1.63
N SER A 18 21.02 26.41 2.18
CA SER A 18 21.67 25.63 3.25
C SER A 18 21.81 26.34 4.62
N SER A 19 21.77 25.54 5.70
CA SER A 19 22.46 25.48 7.04
C SER A 19 23.35 26.65 7.57
N PRO A 20 23.64 26.80 8.91
CA PRO A 20 24.14 25.74 9.82
C PRO A 20 23.79 25.75 11.34
N SER A 21 24.30 24.70 12.00
CA SER A 21 24.05 24.08 13.32
C SER A 21 24.81 24.64 14.55
N LEU A 22 24.51 24.13 15.77
CA LEU A 22 25.50 23.46 16.67
C LEU A 22 24.91 22.77 17.94
N ALA A 23 25.34 21.51 18.18
CA ALA A 23 25.74 20.79 19.43
C ALA A 23 24.84 20.79 20.72
N SER A 24 24.83 19.84 21.67
CA SER A 24 25.34 18.47 21.99
C SER A 24 24.84 18.16 23.43
N THR A 25 24.44 16.96 23.90
CA THR A 25 25.29 15.94 24.59
C THR A 25 24.46 14.87 25.37
N ARG A 26 25.02 13.64 25.45
CA ARG A 26 25.04 12.60 26.53
C ARG A 26 23.72 11.93 26.99
N ARG A 27 23.48 10.62 26.74
CA ARG A 27 23.99 9.35 27.36
C ARG A 27 23.64 9.16 28.85
N LEU A 28 22.95 8.05 29.17
CA LEU A 28 23.24 7.09 30.26
C LEU A 28 22.33 5.85 30.18
N SER A 29 22.71 4.78 30.86
CA SER A 29 22.58 3.38 30.47
C SER A 29 22.02 2.44 31.55
N SER A 30 21.35 1.37 31.11
CA SER A 30 21.20 0.00 31.70
C SER A 30 20.31 -0.17 32.96
N PRO A 31 19.91 -1.41 33.39
CA PRO A 31 20.19 -2.74 32.83
C PRO A 31 18.98 -3.72 32.73
N SER A 32 19.32 -4.86 32.11
CA SER A 32 18.63 -6.13 31.84
C SER A 32 17.91 -6.81 33.02
N ARG A 33 16.82 -7.52 32.70
CA ARG A 33 16.33 -8.70 33.46
C ARG A 33 15.88 -9.81 32.51
N ASN A 34 16.61 -10.92 32.58
CA ASN A 34 16.34 -12.18 31.90
C ASN A 34 15.04 -12.83 32.41
N ARG A 35 14.20 -13.32 31.49
CA ARG A 35 13.18 -14.31 31.81
C ARG A 35 13.16 -15.39 30.73
N ILE A 36 13.53 -16.59 31.15
CA ILE A 36 13.55 -17.82 30.37
C ILE A 36 12.10 -18.30 30.25
N THR A 37 11.65 -18.58 29.02
CA THR A 37 10.37 -19.25 28.76
C THR A 37 10.58 -20.28 27.66
N CYS A 38 10.08 -21.50 27.91
CA CYS A 38 10.26 -22.69 27.10
C CYS A 38 9.60 -22.56 25.72
N THR A 39 10.35 -22.84 24.66
CA THR A 39 9.84 -22.89 23.28
C THR A 39 9.84 -24.32 22.76
N ALA A 40 8.65 -24.83 22.42
CA ALA A 40 8.51 -25.96 21.52
C ALA A 40 8.86 -25.48 20.10
N THR A 41 9.77 -26.18 19.44
CA THR A 41 10.33 -25.77 18.14
C THR A 41 9.35 -26.15 17.01
N PRO A 42 8.84 -25.19 16.21
CA PRO A 42 8.19 -25.51 14.95
C PRO A 42 9.23 -26.00 13.92
N PRO A 43 8.82 -26.76 12.89
CA PRO A 43 9.73 -27.19 11.83
C PRO A 43 10.32 -25.97 11.09
N PRO A 44 11.52 -26.06 10.52
CA PRO A 44 12.20 -24.92 9.92
C PRO A 44 11.41 -24.44 8.69
N PRO A 45 11.09 -23.14 8.59
CA PRO A 45 10.52 -22.59 7.38
C PRO A 45 11.53 -22.69 6.24
N SER A 46 11.04 -22.84 5.01
CA SER A 46 11.87 -22.77 3.81
C SER A 46 12.61 -21.43 3.79
N SER A 47 13.92 -21.47 4.01
CA SER A 47 14.78 -20.29 4.28
C SER A 47 14.67 -19.15 3.25
N SER A 48 14.25 -19.43 2.02
CA SER A 48 14.02 -18.43 0.98
C SER A 48 12.74 -17.61 1.23
N MET A 49 11.64 -18.23 1.65
CA MET A 49 10.36 -17.53 1.81
C MET A 49 10.40 -16.48 2.94
N GLU A 50 11.13 -16.80 4.01
CA GLU A 50 11.36 -15.88 5.13
C GLU A 50 12.23 -14.68 4.74
N GLU A 51 13.15 -14.85 3.77
CA GLU A 51 14.05 -13.77 3.35
C GLU A 51 13.30 -12.61 2.72
N GLY A 52 12.46 -12.90 1.73
CA GLY A 52 11.68 -11.87 1.04
C GLY A 52 10.70 -11.17 1.99
N ARG A 53 10.09 -11.91 2.93
CA ARG A 53 9.15 -11.32 3.90
C ARG A 53 9.88 -10.44 4.90
N ARG A 54 11.06 -10.86 5.37
CA ARG A 54 11.90 -10.04 6.23
C ARG A 54 12.28 -8.73 5.55
N LYS A 55 12.69 -8.77 4.28
CA LYS A 55 13.03 -7.58 3.48
C LYS A 55 11.84 -6.63 3.28
N LEU A 56 10.65 -7.18 3.05
CA LEU A 56 9.43 -6.37 2.96
C LEU A 56 9.17 -5.60 4.26
N MET A 57 9.28 -6.29 5.41
CA MET A 57 8.95 -5.72 6.72
C MET A 57 10.00 -4.73 7.26
N GLU A 58 11.13 -4.55 6.58
CA GLU A 58 12.16 -3.57 6.97
C GLU A 58 11.71 -2.10 6.73
N PHE A 59 10.92 -1.85 5.68
CA PHE A 59 10.56 -0.50 5.18
C PHE A 59 11.67 0.56 5.40
N PRO A 60 12.86 0.37 4.81
CA PRO A 60 14.09 1.00 5.30
C PRO A 60 14.20 2.51 5.03
N TYR A 61 13.38 3.05 4.13
CA TYR A 61 13.52 4.42 3.63
C TYR A 61 12.44 5.40 4.10
N VAL A 62 11.45 4.93 4.87
CA VAL A 62 10.37 5.78 5.39
C VAL A 62 10.57 6.12 6.87
N PRO A 63 10.03 7.25 7.36
CA PRO A 63 10.09 7.59 8.78
C PRO A 63 9.46 6.51 9.67
N ALA A 64 9.90 6.47 10.93
CA ALA A 64 9.44 5.45 11.90
C ALA A 64 7.92 5.33 11.99
N PRO A 65 7.11 6.42 12.07
CA PRO A 65 5.65 6.30 12.11
C PRO A 65 5.04 5.63 10.86
N VAL A 66 5.61 5.87 9.69
CA VAL A 66 5.13 5.26 8.43
C VAL A 66 5.50 3.79 8.37
N ARG A 67 6.74 3.43 8.75
CA ARG A 67 7.14 2.02 8.88
C ARG A 67 6.23 1.29 9.87
N ASP A 68 6.06 1.84 11.07
CA ASP A 68 5.29 1.21 12.13
C ASP A 68 3.82 1.04 11.72
N LEU A 69 3.26 2.00 10.97
CA LEU A 69 1.95 1.87 10.33
C LEU A 69 1.90 0.68 9.36
N MET A 70 2.80 0.63 8.38
CA MET A 70 2.77 -0.42 7.36
C MET A 70 2.98 -1.82 7.96
N VAL A 71 3.91 -1.94 8.90
CA VAL A 71 4.14 -3.19 9.66
C VAL A 71 2.88 -3.62 10.39
N ASP A 72 2.19 -2.69 11.06
CA ASP A 72 0.98 -2.99 11.82
C ASP A 72 -0.20 -3.39 10.92
N LEU A 73 -0.41 -2.69 9.79
CA LEU A 73 -1.47 -3.03 8.83
C LEU A 73 -1.23 -4.42 8.23
N ILE A 74 -0.01 -4.70 7.78
CA ILE A 74 0.36 -6.01 7.21
C ILE A 74 0.21 -7.11 8.25
N SER A 75 0.72 -6.90 9.47
CA SER A 75 0.59 -7.89 10.55
C SER A 75 -0.86 -8.13 10.95
N THR A 76 -1.70 -7.09 10.92
CA THR A 76 -3.14 -7.21 11.19
C THR A 76 -3.84 -8.05 10.12
N VAL A 77 -3.51 -7.81 8.85
CA VAL A 77 -4.01 -8.60 7.71
C VAL A 77 -3.56 -10.04 7.82
N ASP A 78 -2.28 -10.31 8.11
CA ASP A 78 -1.76 -11.65 8.35
C ASP A 78 -2.52 -12.39 9.43
N ASN A 79 -2.58 -11.82 10.63
CA ASN A 79 -3.20 -12.47 11.77
C ASN A 79 -4.66 -12.83 11.52
N ARG A 80 -5.35 -12.07 10.65
CA ARG A 80 -6.76 -12.30 10.31
C ARG A 80 -6.97 -13.23 9.12
N LEU A 81 -6.06 -13.23 8.15
CA LEU A 81 -6.27 -13.88 6.84
C LEU A 81 -5.26 -14.98 6.50
N GLU A 82 -4.21 -15.21 7.31
CA GLU A 82 -3.13 -16.17 7.02
C GLU A 82 -3.66 -17.57 6.64
N SER A 83 -4.64 -18.07 7.40
CA SER A 83 -5.27 -19.37 7.12
C SER A 83 -6.00 -19.47 5.78
N GLN A 84 -6.27 -18.34 5.13
CA GLN A 84 -6.98 -18.23 3.86
C GLN A 84 -6.04 -17.94 2.68
N LEU A 85 -4.73 -17.86 2.91
CA LEU A 85 -3.75 -17.46 1.92
C LEU A 85 -2.78 -18.61 1.60
N HIS A 86 -2.30 -18.62 0.35
CA HIS A 86 -1.14 -19.38 -0.05
C HIS A 86 0.15 -18.60 0.27
N PRO A 87 1.26 -19.32 0.49
CA PRO A 87 2.57 -18.69 0.59
C PRO A 87 2.94 -17.90 -0.69
N CYS A 88 3.81 -16.90 -0.56
CA CYS A 88 4.29 -16.12 -1.72
C CYS A 88 5.08 -17.01 -2.68
N THR A 89 4.75 -16.95 -3.97
CA THR A 89 5.38 -17.77 -5.02
C THR A 89 6.33 -16.97 -5.93
N LEU A 90 6.50 -15.67 -5.67
CA LEU A 90 7.41 -14.84 -6.45
C LEU A 90 8.87 -15.30 -6.27
N PRO A 91 9.69 -15.29 -7.34
CA PRO A 91 11.14 -15.47 -7.24
C PRO A 91 11.79 -14.45 -6.29
N LEU A 92 12.87 -14.82 -5.60
CA LEU A 92 13.53 -13.93 -4.63
C LEU A 92 14.03 -12.62 -5.25
N ASP A 93 14.53 -12.69 -6.48
CA ASP A 93 14.99 -11.55 -7.27
C ASP A 93 13.85 -10.68 -7.83
N VAL A 94 12.60 -11.03 -7.51
CA VAL A 94 11.40 -10.22 -7.72
C VAL A 94 10.77 -9.81 -6.38
N GLN A 95 10.99 -10.57 -5.30
CA GLN A 95 10.58 -10.18 -3.96
C GLN A 95 11.42 -9.04 -3.38
N TYR A 96 12.68 -8.95 -3.78
CA TYR A 96 13.56 -7.82 -3.52
C TYR A 96 14.45 -7.58 -4.73
N TYR A 97 14.50 -6.34 -5.21
CA TYR A 97 15.28 -5.98 -6.39
C TYR A 97 15.79 -4.55 -6.33
N GLU A 98 16.91 -4.35 -7.01
CA GLU A 98 17.69 -3.13 -7.06
C GLU A 98 18.12 -2.88 -8.51
N ASN A 99 18.12 -1.61 -8.94
CA ASN A 99 18.65 -1.26 -10.25
C ASN A 99 20.19 -1.32 -10.28
N THR A 100 20.80 -1.41 -11.46
CA THR A 100 22.26 -1.57 -11.61
C THR A 100 23.09 -0.43 -11.02
N THR A 101 22.49 0.73 -10.76
CA THR A 101 23.17 1.90 -10.18
C THR A 101 23.00 2.01 -8.67
N GLY A 102 22.20 1.13 -8.04
CA GLY A 102 21.88 1.17 -6.62
C GLY A 102 20.97 2.34 -6.21
N ASN A 103 20.45 3.12 -7.16
CA ASN A 103 19.64 4.32 -6.88
C ASN A 103 18.14 4.04 -6.75
N SER A 104 17.68 2.87 -7.18
CA SER A 104 16.29 2.45 -6.98
C SER A 104 16.25 1.04 -6.42
N GLN A 105 15.45 0.84 -5.36
CA GLN A 105 15.26 -0.43 -4.69
C GLN A 105 13.78 -0.65 -4.42
N ALA A 106 13.36 -1.91 -4.37
CA ALA A 106 12.00 -2.26 -4.00
C ALA A 106 11.92 -3.63 -3.35
N SER A 107 10.86 -3.82 -2.57
CA SER A 107 10.41 -5.14 -2.15
C SER A 107 8.93 -5.32 -2.48
N LEU A 108 8.57 -6.54 -2.83
CA LEU A 108 7.24 -6.92 -3.27
C LEU A 108 6.90 -8.32 -2.77
N GLN A 109 5.72 -8.48 -2.18
CA GLN A 109 5.13 -9.79 -1.96
C GLN A 109 3.74 -9.84 -2.56
N ILE A 110 3.41 -11.00 -3.15
CA ILE A 110 2.07 -11.32 -3.61
C ILE A 110 1.70 -12.68 -3.06
N ARG A 111 0.61 -12.73 -2.30
CA ARG A 111 0.03 -13.98 -1.76
C ARG A 111 -1.38 -14.14 -2.29
N ARG A 112 -1.70 -15.31 -2.81
CA ARG A 112 -3.03 -15.59 -3.37
C ARG A 112 -3.96 -16.14 -2.29
N GLY A 113 -5.25 -15.88 -2.42
CA GLY A 113 -6.25 -16.61 -1.63
C GLY A 113 -6.28 -18.09 -2.00
N GLN A 114 -6.62 -18.93 -1.02
CA GLN A 114 -6.98 -20.33 -1.25
C GLN A 114 -8.32 -20.42 -1.99
N ASP A 115 -8.64 -21.59 -2.57
CA ASP A 115 -9.85 -21.77 -3.39
C ASP A 115 -11.16 -21.42 -2.66
N SER A 116 -11.22 -21.65 -1.35
CA SER A 116 -12.38 -21.32 -0.50
C SER A 116 -12.37 -19.90 0.06
N SER A 117 -11.29 -19.14 -0.16
CA SER A 117 -11.13 -17.78 0.32
C SER A 117 -11.94 -16.82 -0.53
N PRO A 118 -12.53 -15.74 0.04
CA PRO A 118 -13.04 -14.62 -0.74
C PRO A 118 -11.92 -13.72 -1.27
N ILE A 119 -10.67 -13.90 -0.82
CA ILE A 119 -9.51 -13.15 -1.28
C ILE A 119 -9.04 -13.70 -2.63
N ASP A 120 -8.75 -12.80 -3.57
CA ASP A 120 -8.05 -13.14 -4.81
C ASP A 120 -6.54 -13.12 -4.56
N TYR A 121 -6.02 -11.95 -4.13
CA TYR A 121 -4.63 -11.80 -3.73
C TYR A 121 -4.44 -10.62 -2.77
N ILE A 122 -3.32 -10.67 -2.06
CA ILE A 122 -2.75 -9.58 -1.27
C ILE A 122 -1.45 -9.17 -1.95
N LEU A 123 -1.26 -7.87 -2.17
CA LEU A 123 -0.01 -7.27 -2.64
C LEU A 123 0.51 -6.31 -1.59
N GLU A 124 1.76 -6.53 -1.18
CA GLU A 124 2.47 -5.71 -0.20
C GLU A 124 3.76 -5.23 -0.86
N SER A 125 4.07 -3.93 -0.79
CA SER A 125 5.30 -3.43 -1.38
C SER A 125 5.86 -2.18 -0.72
N TRP A 126 7.15 -1.96 -0.96
CA TRP A 126 7.76 -0.65 -0.85
C TRP A 126 8.71 -0.39 -2.02
N ILE A 127 8.82 0.87 -2.43
CA ILE A 127 9.71 1.35 -3.49
C ILE A 127 10.49 2.55 -2.95
N HIS A 128 11.80 2.56 -3.19
CA HIS A 128 12.68 3.70 -2.99
C HIS A 128 13.37 4.04 -4.30
N SER A 129 13.47 5.32 -4.61
CA SER A 129 14.27 5.80 -5.73
C SER A 129 14.84 7.18 -5.46
N LYS A 130 16.15 7.35 -5.71
CA LYS A 130 16.81 8.65 -5.73
C LYS A 130 16.49 9.34 -7.05
N LEU A 131 15.81 10.47 -6.98
CA LEU A 131 15.40 11.24 -8.14
C LEU A 131 16.58 12.06 -8.69
N PRO A 132 16.65 12.30 -10.01
CA PRO A 132 17.68 13.13 -10.62
C PRO A 132 17.74 14.57 -10.07
N THR A 133 16.65 15.04 -9.46
CA THR A 133 16.52 16.35 -8.82
C THR A 133 17.16 16.42 -7.43
N GLY A 134 17.72 15.30 -6.92
CA GLY A 134 18.40 15.23 -5.63
C GLY A 134 17.50 14.88 -4.44
N GLY A 135 16.20 14.66 -4.67
CA GLY A 135 15.26 14.16 -3.66
C GLY A 135 15.06 12.65 -3.73
N ASP A 136 14.39 12.10 -2.73
CA ASP A 136 14.02 10.69 -2.68
C ASP A 136 12.52 10.52 -2.94
N LEU A 137 12.16 9.45 -3.64
CA LEU A 137 10.80 8.98 -3.78
C LEU A 137 10.67 7.70 -2.99
N ASN A 138 9.80 7.70 -1.98
CA ASN A 138 9.44 6.52 -1.22
C ASN A 138 7.97 6.22 -1.38
N ILE A 139 7.63 4.97 -1.66
CA ILE A 139 6.24 4.51 -1.79
C ILE A 139 6.08 3.27 -0.93
N THR A 140 4.99 3.19 -0.17
CA THR A 140 4.59 1.98 0.54
C THR A 140 3.15 1.64 0.18
N SER A 141 2.86 0.37 -0.11
CA SER A 141 1.54 -0.04 -0.59
C SER A 141 1.09 -1.34 0.06
N LEU A 142 -0.21 -1.40 0.36
CA LEU A 142 -0.92 -2.62 0.72
C LEU A 142 -2.25 -2.65 -0.04
N LEU A 143 -2.42 -3.69 -0.84
CA LEU A 143 -3.65 -3.95 -1.60
C LEU A 143 -4.18 -5.32 -1.22
N VAL A 144 -5.48 -5.39 -0.96
CA VAL A 144 -6.18 -6.66 -0.83
C VAL A 144 -7.33 -6.69 -1.81
N ASN A 145 -7.22 -7.60 -2.78
CA ASN A 145 -8.21 -7.79 -3.82
C ASN A 145 -9.09 -8.99 -3.50
N MET A 146 -10.40 -8.80 -3.64
CA MET A 146 -11.43 -9.82 -3.46
C MET A 146 -11.69 -10.55 -4.78
N ASN A 147 -12.00 -11.84 -4.72
CA ASN A 147 -12.37 -12.62 -5.91
C ASN A 147 -13.88 -12.55 -6.18
N SER A 148 -14.34 -13.19 -7.25
CA SER A 148 -15.74 -13.12 -7.68
C SER A 148 -16.73 -13.91 -6.81
N SER A 149 -16.30 -14.59 -5.75
CA SER A 149 -17.22 -15.28 -4.83
C SER A 149 -18.01 -14.32 -3.92
N THR A 150 -17.57 -13.06 -3.83
CA THR A 150 -18.20 -11.97 -3.08
C THR A 150 -18.19 -10.69 -3.92
N ASP A 151 -19.14 -9.79 -3.69
CA ASP A 151 -19.17 -8.46 -4.30
C ASP A 151 -18.48 -7.40 -3.44
N ALA A 152 -18.03 -7.73 -2.23
CA ALA A 152 -17.45 -6.78 -1.29
C ALA A 152 -16.27 -5.97 -1.87
N PRO A 153 -16.11 -4.69 -1.49
CA PRO A 153 -15.02 -3.83 -1.94
C PRO A 153 -13.62 -4.43 -1.69
N ASN A 154 -12.66 -3.98 -2.50
CA ASN A 154 -11.25 -4.22 -2.22
C ASN A 154 -10.76 -3.32 -1.06
N PHE A 155 -9.52 -3.54 -0.61
CA PHE A 155 -8.81 -2.62 0.27
C PHE A 155 -7.57 -2.07 -0.44
N LEU A 156 -7.34 -0.77 -0.32
CA LEU A 156 -6.17 -0.10 -0.88
C LEU A 156 -5.63 0.91 0.11
N THR A 157 -4.33 0.83 0.36
CA THR A 157 -3.58 1.94 0.93
C THR A 157 -2.25 2.14 0.24
N GLU A 158 -1.92 3.39 -0.05
CA GLU A 158 -0.62 3.82 -0.55
C GLU A 158 -0.21 5.12 0.17
N LEU A 159 1.04 5.16 0.65
CA LEU A 159 1.70 6.40 1.05
C LEU A 159 2.85 6.68 0.09
N ILE A 160 2.85 7.87 -0.49
CA ILE A 160 3.84 8.32 -1.47
C ILE A 160 4.53 9.54 -0.86
N GLN A 161 5.78 9.36 -0.46
CA GLN A 161 6.57 10.35 0.25
C GLN A 161 7.70 10.85 -0.67
N PRO A 162 7.49 11.98 -1.37
CA PRO A 162 8.51 12.62 -2.22
C PRO A 162 9.54 13.45 -1.43
N SER A 163 9.30 13.71 -0.14
CA SER A 163 10.24 14.41 0.73
C SER A 163 9.93 14.13 2.22
N PRO A 164 10.82 14.47 3.16
CA PRO A 164 10.54 14.37 4.60
C PRO A 164 9.38 15.25 5.10
N THR A 165 8.97 16.27 4.34
CA THR A 165 7.92 17.24 4.72
C THR A 165 6.68 17.16 3.85
N SER A 166 6.59 16.16 2.96
CA SER A 166 5.42 15.96 2.10
C SER A 166 5.08 14.48 1.98
N VAL A 167 3.80 14.15 2.17
CA VAL A 167 3.28 12.81 1.92
C VAL A 167 1.93 12.91 1.20
N ILE A 168 1.79 12.13 0.12
CA ILE A 168 0.51 11.88 -0.52
C ILE A 168 -0.05 10.58 0.04
N ILE A 169 -1.32 10.61 0.41
CA ILE A 169 -2.04 9.50 1.00
C ILE A 169 -3.16 9.10 0.06
N ILE A 170 -3.25 7.80 -0.19
CA ILE A 170 -4.39 7.16 -0.84
C ILE A 170 -4.85 6.06 0.10
N LEU A 171 -6.08 6.17 0.60
CA LEU A 171 -6.72 5.15 1.41
C LEU A 171 -8.17 5.00 0.95
N ASP A 172 -8.53 3.80 0.52
CA ASP A 172 -9.83 3.53 -0.08
C ASP A 172 -10.32 2.11 0.15
N LEU A 173 -11.63 1.94 0.01
CA LEU A 173 -12.25 0.64 -0.27
C LEU A 173 -12.79 0.64 -1.71
N PRO A 174 -11.96 0.36 -2.74
CA PRO A 174 -12.38 0.54 -4.13
C PRO A 174 -13.62 -0.29 -4.49
N PRO A 175 -14.65 0.32 -5.09
CA PRO A 175 -15.88 -0.37 -5.44
C PRO A 175 -15.62 -1.42 -6.53
N ARG A 176 -16.34 -2.54 -6.45
CA ARG A 176 -16.35 -3.59 -7.48
C ARG A 176 -17.63 -3.64 -8.30
N LYS A 177 -18.62 -2.83 -7.91
CA LYS A 177 -19.83 -2.53 -8.66
C LYS A 177 -19.94 -1.04 -8.88
N ASP A 178 -20.55 -0.63 -9.97
CA ASP A 178 -20.80 0.78 -10.27
C ASP A 178 -21.76 1.38 -9.21
N PRO A 179 -21.31 2.34 -8.37
CA PRO A 179 -22.15 2.88 -7.31
C PRO A 179 -23.39 3.64 -7.82
N VAL A 180 -23.39 4.10 -9.07
CA VAL A 180 -24.55 4.77 -9.69
C VAL A 180 -25.59 3.76 -10.12
N LEU A 181 -25.16 2.62 -10.68
CA LEU A 181 -26.08 1.55 -11.11
C LEU A 181 -26.60 0.70 -9.94
N TYR A 182 -25.87 0.66 -8.83
CA TYR A 182 -26.17 -0.19 -7.68
C TYR A 182 -26.25 0.63 -6.39
N PRO A 183 -27.35 1.38 -6.15
CA PRO A 183 -27.50 2.23 -4.96
C PRO A 183 -27.45 1.44 -3.65
N ASP A 184 -27.97 0.20 -3.62
CA ASP A 184 -27.88 -0.64 -2.42
C ASP A 184 -26.43 -1.02 -2.06
N TYR A 185 -25.57 -1.15 -3.08
CA TYR A 185 -24.14 -1.39 -2.90
C TYR A 185 -23.46 -0.14 -2.32
N LEU A 186 -23.79 1.05 -2.86
CA LEU A 186 -23.32 2.32 -2.32
C LEU A 186 -23.73 2.49 -0.85
N HIS A 187 -25.00 2.24 -0.56
CA HIS A 187 -25.56 2.36 0.79
C HIS A 187 -24.88 1.40 1.77
N THR A 188 -24.70 0.14 1.38
CA THR A 188 -24.15 -0.89 2.26
C THR A 188 -22.70 -0.61 2.64
N PHE A 189 -21.84 -0.29 1.66
CA PHE A 189 -20.40 -0.26 1.89
C PHE A 189 -19.84 1.13 2.19
N TYR A 190 -20.54 2.20 1.84
CA TYR A 190 -20.01 3.57 1.96
C TYR A 190 -20.85 4.48 2.84
N GLU A 191 -22.18 4.44 2.72
CA GLU A 191 -23.05 5.31 3.54
C GLU A 191 -23.23 4.75 4.95
N SER A 192 -23.60 3.47 5.08
CA SER A 192 -23.85 2.80 6.37
C SER A 192 -22.59 2.69 7.23
N THR A 193 -21.44 2.66 6.59
CA THR A 193 -20.11 2.54 7.22
C THR A 193 -19.55 3.89 7.66
N GLN A 194 -20.15 4.98 7.21
CA GLN A 194 -19.72 6.35 7.47
C GLN A 194 -18.25 6.61 7.09
N LEU A 195 -17.74 5.92 6.05
CA LEU A 195 -16.34 6.04 5.62
C LEU A 195 -15.94 7.49 5.32
N ASP A 196 -16.87 8.31 4.82
CA ASP A 196 -16.61 9.72 4.51
C ASP A 196 -16.24 10.56 5.74
N THR A 197 -16.62 10.14 6.96
CA THR A 197 -16.30 10.86 8.19
C THR A 197 -14.79 10.89 8.47
N TYR A 198 -14.06 9.86 8.05
CA TYR A 198 -12.61 9.80 8.18
C TYR A 198 -11.93 10.80 7.24
N ARG A 199 -12.42 10.91 6.00
CA ARG A 199 -11.96 11.92 5.04
C ARG A 199 -12.20 13.32 5.61
N GLN A 200 -13.43 13.62 6.03
CA GLN A 200 -13.80 14.91 6.63
C GLN A 200 -13.01 15.26 7.90
N LYS A 201 -12.63 14.25 8.69
CA LYS A 201 -11.80 14.45 9.89
C LYS A 201 -10.40 14.93 9.52
N LEU A 202 -9.79 14.36 8.49
CA LEU A 202 -8.45 14.74 8.03
C LEU A 202 -8.46 16.11 7.33
N GLU A 203 -9.51 16.46 6.59
CA GLU A 203 -9.66 17.78 5.93
C GLU A 203 -9.64 18.97 6.89
N LYS A 204 -9.85 18.73 8.19
CA LYS A 204 -9.80 19.79 9.21
C LYS A 204 -8.38 20.18 9.60
N LEU A 205 -7.38 19.39 9.22
CA LEU A 205 -5.98 19.69 9.51
C LEU A 205 -5.46 20.76 8.52
N PRO A 206 -4.77 21.80 9.00
CA PRO A 206 -4.30 22.89 8.14
C PRO A 206 -3.26 22.44 7.10
N GLU A 207 -2.53 21.36 7.38
CA GLU A 207 -1.50 20.80 6.48
C GLU A 207 -2.08 19.94 5.35
N VAL A 208 -3.36 19.56 5.45
CA VAL A 208 -4.02 18.65 4.53
C VAL A 208 -4.67 19.41 3.38
N LYS A 209 -4.36 18.99 2.15
CA LYS A 209 -4.97 19.50 0.91
C LYS A 209 -5.48 18.33 0.07
N PRO A 210 -6.61 18.46 -0.63
CA PRO A 210 -7.04 17.50 -1.65
C PRO A 210 -5.91 17.21 -2.64
N TYR A 211 -5.58 15.93 -2.82
CA TYR A 211 -4.72 15.49 -3.91
C TYR A 211 -5.59 15.08 -5.09
N LEU A 212 -5.31 15.62 -6.27
CA LEU A 212 -6.01 15.26 -7.50
C LEU A 212 -5.06 14.50 -8.42
N SER A 213 -5.21 13.17 -8.46
CA SER A 213 -4.40 12.33 -9.36
C SER A 213 -4.50 12.84 -10.80
N PRO A 214 -3.41 13.00 -11.55
CA PRO A 214 -3.48 13.46 -12.95
C PRO A 214 -4.20 12.47 -13.87
N SER A 215 -4.36 11.21 -13.46
CA SER A 215 -5.04 10.18 -14.23
C SER A 215 -6.53 10.13 -13.92
N LEU A 216 -7.35 10.43 -14.92
CA LEU A 216 -8.81 10.28 -14.84
C LEU A 216 -9.21 8.83 -14.57
N TYR A 217 -8.45 7.87 -15.10
CA TYR A 217 -8.66 6.46 -14.82
C TYR A 217 -8.53 6.16 -13.32
N VAL A 218 -7.46 6.65 -12.68
CA VAL A 218 -7.24 6.49 -11.23
C VAL A 218 -8.41 7.12 -10.44
N ARG A 219 -8.85 8.32 -10.83
CA ARG A 219 -10.01 8.95 -10.18
C ARG A 219 -11.30 8.13 -10.32
N SER A 220 -11.48 7.44 -11.45
CA SER A 220 -12.72 6.70 -11.76
C SER A 220 -12.84 5.35 -11.05
N VAL A 221 -11.73 4.76 -10.60
CA VAL A 221 -11.74 3.44 -9.95
C VAL A 221 -11.92 3.52 -8.44
N PHE A 222 -11.71 4.70 -7.85
CA PHE A 222 -11.86 4.93 -6.43
C PHE A 222 -13.31 5.13 -6.00
N SER A 223 -13.57 4.87 -4.72
CA SER A 223 -14.88 5.08 -4.13
C SER A 223 -15.22 6.56 -3.98
N PRO A 224 -16.51 6.89 -3.82
CA PRO A 224 -16.94 8.25 -3.46
C PRO A 224 -16.37 8.75 -2.12
N THR A 225 -15.86 7.87 -1.27
CA THR A 225 -15.34 8.20 0.07
C THR A 225 -13.82 8.09 0.16
N VAL A 226 -13.11 8.01 -0.97
CA VAL A 226 -11.65 7.88 -1.00
C VAL A 226 -10.96 9.02 -0.25
N ILE A 227 -10.00 8.66 0.59
CA ILE A 227 -9.10 9.60 1.23
C ILE A 227 -7.91 9.78 0.30
N MET A 228 -7.91 10.88 -0.45
CA MET A 228 -6.84 11.23 -1.40
C MET A 228 -6.33 12.64 -1.09
N PHE A 229 -5.27 12.72 -0.27
CA PHE A 229 -4.73 13.98 0.26
C PHE A 229 -3.23 14.11 0.04
N SER A 230 -2.78 15.36 -0.10
CA SER A 230 -1.40 15.77 0.12
C SER A 230 -1.32 16.40 1.51
N VAL A 231 -0.32 16.00 2.29
CA VAL A 231 0.04 16.64 3.55
C VAL A 231 1.38 17.32 3.35
N GLU A 232 1.45 18.61 3.64
CA GLU A 232 2.65 19.44 3.48
C GLU A 232 2.95 20.16 4.80
N THR A 233 4.15 19.93 5.36
CA THR A 233 4.66 20.68 6.52
C THR A 233 5.72 21.68 6.08
N GLU A 234 6.03 22.63 6.97
CA GLU A 234 7.06 23.64 6.73
C GLU A 234 8.45 23.00 6.53
N THR A 235 9.30 23.67 5.75
CA THR A 235 10.66 23.18 5.48
C THR A 235 11.44 22.98 6.78
N GLY A 236 11.93 21.77 7.00
CA GLY A 236 12.67 21.40 8.21
C GLY A 236 11.79 20.90 9.35
N ASP A 237 10.46 20.93 9.22
CA ASP A 237 9.52 20.44 10.23
C ASP A 237 9.11 18.98 9.96
N SER A 238 10.09 18.09 9.97
CA SER A 238 9.85 16.64 9.87
C SER A 238 9.17 16.09 11.14
N ALA A 239 9.35 16.76 12.28
CA ALA A 239 8.75 16.36 13.55
C ALA A 239 7.22 16.52 13.53
N ARG A 240 6.71 17.64 12.97
CA ARG A 240 5.27 17.82 12.76
C ARG A 240 4.71 16.80 11.77
N MET A 241 5.44 16.46 10.71
CA MET A 241 5.00 15.42 9.77
C MET A 241 4.84 14.08 10.49
N GLU A 242 5.83 13.69 11.29
CA GLU A 242 5.75 12.47 12.10
C GLU A 242 4.60 12.48 13.11
N GLU A 243 4.33 13.64 13.73
CA GLU A 243 3.19 13.82 14.62
C GLU A 243 1.86 13.65 13.88
N ILE A 244 1.69 14.24 12.69
CA ILE A 244 0.48 14.11 11.88
C ILE A 244 0.25 12.64 11.52
N VAL A 245 1.30 11.95 11.06
CA VAL A 245 1.21 10.51 10.77
C VAL A 245 0.76 9.76 12.01
N ARG A 246 1.44 9.95 13.14
CA ARG A 246 1.19 9.18 14.38
C ARG A 246 -0.19 9.45 14.99
N SER A 247 -0.58 10.71 15.09
CA SER A 247 -1.75 11.15 15.85
C SER A 247 -3.03 11.18 15.02
N HIS A 248 -2.93 11.35 13.70
CA HIS A 248 -4.09 11.53 12.82
C HIS A 248 -4.22 10.44 11.77
N LEU A 249 -3.14 10.10 11.05
CA LEU A 249 -3.22 9.14 9.95
C LEU A 249 -3.32 7.70 10.45
N ILE A 250 -2.43 7.29 11.35
CA ILE A 250 -2.40 5.91 11.85
C ILE A 250 -3.77 5.45 12.36
N PRO A 251 -4.49 6.20 13.24
CA PRO A 251 -5.81 5.79 13.68
C PRO A 251 -6.80 5.62 12.52
N VAL A 252 -6.80 6.54 11.55
CA VAL A 252 -7.70 6.48 10.39
C VAL A 252 -7.44 5.24 9.54
N PHE A 253 -6.18 4.92 9.24
CA PHE A 253 -5.83 3.76 8.43
C PHE A 253 -6.24 2.45 9.12
N LYS A 254 -5.98 2.35 10.44
CA LYS A 254 -6.37 1.18 11.23
C LYS A 254 -7.89 1.02 11.29
N ASP A 255 -8.62 2.11 11.48
CA ASP A 255 -10.08 2.09 11.54
C ASP A 255 -10.69 1.65 10.20
N VAL A 256 -10.23 2.21 9.07
CA VAL A 256 -10.70 1.83 7.73
C VAL A 256 -10.35 0.38 7.40
N LEU A 257 -9.14 -0.09 7.75
CA LEU A 257 -8.80 -1.50 7.63
C LEU A 257 -9.70 -2.39 8.50
N GLY A 258 -9.99 -1.95 9.73
CA GLY A 258 -10.90 -2.63 10.64
C GLY A 258 -12.31 -2.77 10.07
N ILE A 259 -12.84 -1.71 9.45
CA ILE A 259 -14.12 -1.74 8.74
C ILE A 259 -14.08 -2.78 7.63
N TRP A 260 -13.05 -2.75 6.78
CA TRP A 260 -12.92 -3.70 5.67
C TRP A 260 -12.82 -5.16 6.16
N LEU A 261 -11.97 -5.43 7.16
CA LEU A 261 -11.85 -6.77 7.74
C LEU A 261 -13.18 -7.26 8.31
N ASN A 262 -13.93 -6.41 9.01
CA ASN A 262 -15.16 -6.83 9.68
C ASN A 262 -16.37 -6.93 8.74
N GLN A 263 -16.43 -6.14 7.67
CA GLN A 263 -17.61 -6.06 6.80
C GLN A 263 -17.41 -6.70 5.42
N CYS A 264 -16.18 -6.72 4.91
CA CYS A 264 -15.89 -7.21 3.56
C CYS A 264 -15.36 -8.64 3.56
N THR A 265 -14.58 -9.04 4.58
CA THR A 265 -14.05 -10.40 4.69
C THR A 265 -14.94 -11.36 5.50
N CYS A 266 -15.80 -10.80 6.36
CA CYS A 266 -16.66 -11.55 7.28
C CYS A 266 -18.13 -11.30 6.90
N GLY A 267 -18.71 -12.20 6.10
CA GLY A 267 -20.10 -12.09 5.68
C GLY A 267 -20.30 -12.82 4.36
N GLY A 268 -20.86 -14.02 4.42
CA GLY A 268 -21.20 -14.79 3.22
C GLY A 268 -22.29 -14.06 2.42
N ARG A 269 -21.87 -13.16 1.52
CA ARG A 269 -22.74 -12.61 0.48
C ARG A 269 -22.64 -13.53 -0.73
N GLU A 270 -23.65 -14.35 -0.93
CA GLU A 270 -23.71 -15.23 -2.09
C GLU A 270 -23.97 -14.38 -3.35
N VAL A 271 -23.01 -14.44 -4.27
CA VAL A 271 -23.07 -13.73 -5.55
C VAL A 271 -23.64 -14.67 -6.60
N GLY A 272 -24.67 -14.23 -7.35
CA GLY A 272 -25.24 -15.03 -8.44
C GLY A 272 -24.30 -15.11 -9.66
N GLU A 273 -24.42 -16.14 -10.49
CA GLU A 273 -23.48 -16.39 -11.62
C GLU A 273 -23.31 -15.21 -12.58
N THR A 274 -24.40 -14.50 -12.92
CA THR A 274 -24.34 -13.30 -13.77
C THR A 274 -23.52 -12.18 -13.14
N GLU A 275 -23.64 -12.03 -11.82
CA GLU A 275 -22.91 -11.02 -11.06
C GLU A 275 -21.43 -11.42 -10.89
N LYS A 276 -21.14 -12.72 -10.69
CA LYS A 276 -19.76 -13.23 -10.70
C LYS A 276 -19.07 -12.91 -12.03
N ALA A 277 -19.75 -13.12 -13.15
CA ALA A 277 -19.21 -12.81 -14.48
C ALA A 277 -18.95 -11.31 -14.67
N TYR A 278 -19.85 -10.45 -14.18
CA TYR A 278 -19.66 -9.00 -14.17
C TYR A 278 -18.42 -8.60 -13.35
N LEU A 279 -18.31 -9.10 -12.12
CA LEU A 279 -17.18 -8.83 -11.22
C LEU A 279 -15.85 -9.27 -11.85
N LYS A 280 -15.77 -10.52 -12.35
CA LYS A 280 -14.57 -11.03 -13.05
C LYS A 280 -14.15 -10.12 -14.19
N LYS A 281 -15.10 -9.69 -15.03
CA LYS A 281 -14.81 -8.81 -16.17
C LYS A 281 -14.27 -7.45 -15.71
N ARG A 282 -14.94 -6.83 -14.74
CA ARG A 282 -14.53 -5.51 -14.23
C ARG A 282 -13.18 -5.57 -13.53
N ASP A 283 -12.98 -6.54 -12.64
CA ASP A 283 -11.73 -6.68 -11.88
C ASP A 283 -10.55 -6.98 -12.79
N SER A 284 -10.74 -7.81 -13.82
CA SER A 284 -9.72 -8.07 -14.83
C SER A 284 -9.32 -6.80 -15.58
N LEU A 285 -10.31 -5.99 -16.01
CA LEU A 285 -10.03 -4.71 -16.67
C LEU A 285 -9.28 -3.74 -15.73
N VAL A 286 -9.69 -3.67 -14.47
CA VAL A 286 -9.04 -2.80 -13.48
C VAL A 286 -7.59 -3.21 -13.25
N ARG A 287 -7.36 -4.52 -13.08
CA ARG A 287 -6.02 -5.09 -12.91
C ARG A 287 -5.12 -4.83 -14.11
N ILE A 288 -5.59 -5.12 -15.33
CA ILE A 288 -4.81 -4.91 -16.56
C ILE A 288 -4.43 -3.43 -16.70
N LYS A 289 -5.40 -2.53 -16.55
CA LYS A 289 -5.16 -1.09 -16.68
C LYS A 289 -4.24 -0.55 -15.58
N SER A 290 -4.32 -1.08 -14.36
CA SER A 290 -3.39 -0.71 -13.28
C SER A 290 -1.95 -1.13 -13.61
N ILE A 291 -1.74 -2.33 -14.15
CA ILE A 291 -0.40 -2.79 -14.58
C ILE A 291 0.17 -1.89 -15.68
N GLU A 292 -0.63 -1.60 -16.71
CA GLU A 292 -0.23 -0.74 -17.83
C GLU A 292 0.14 0.68 -17.36
N ILE A 293 -0.73 1.27 -16.54
CA ILE A 293 -0.64 2.67 -16.16
C ILE A 293 0.42 2.91 -15.09
N ASP A 294 0.61 2.00 -14.14
CA ASP A 294 1.55 2.20 -13.04
C ASP A 294 2.89 1.53 -13.28
N LEU A 295 2.87 0.26 -13.68
CA LEU A 295 4.10 -0.54 -13.71
C LEU A 295 4.80 -0.33 -15.05
N GLU A 296 4.12 -0.55 -16.16
CA GLU A 296 4.75 -0.53 -17.49
C GLU A 296 5.19 0.87 -17.92
N SER A 297 4.48 1.91 -17.48
CA SER A 297 4.83 3.31 -17.78
C SER A 297 6.09 3.79 -17.04
N SER A 298 6.37 3.22 -15.86
CA SER A 298 7.25 3.86 -14.88
C SER A 298 8.38 2.97 -14.38
N PHE A 299 8.17 1.65 -14.24
CA PHE A 299 9.21 0.73 -13.80
C PHE A 299 10.45 0.75 -14.69
N PRO A 300 10.35 0.83 -16.04
CA PRO A 300 11.54 0.94 -16.89
C PRO A 300 12.40 2.16 -16.57
N ARG A 301 11.80 3.28 -16.13
CA ARG A 301 12.52 4.51 -15.75
C ARG A 301 13.24 4.36 -14.42
N LEU A 302 12.60 3.68 -13.45
CA LEU A 302 13.15 3.51 -12.10
C LEU A 302 14.21 2.39 -12.04
N PHE A 303 13.94 1.27 -12.72
CA PHE A 303 14.69 0.02 -12.55
C PHE A 303 15.47 -0.44 -13.80
N GLY A 304 15.27 0.23 -14.93
CA GLY A 304 15.79 -0.20 -16.23
C GLY A 304 14.87 -1.23 -16.90
N PRO A 305 14.92 -1.34 -18.24
CA PRO A 305 13.95 -2.10 -19.03
C PRO A 305 13.99 -3.62 -18.75
N GLU A 306 15.17 -4.19 -18.55
CA GLU A 306 15.33 -5.64 -18.32
C GLU A 306 14.72 -6.07 -16.99
N LEU A 307 15.07 -5.38 -15.90
CA LEU A 307 14.55 -5.66 -14.58
C LEU A 307 13.04 -5.39 -14.51
N ALA A 308 12.59 -4.26 -15.09
CA ALA A 308 11.18 -3.92 -15.17
C ALA A 308 10.37 -5.01 -15.91
N SER A 309 10.87 -5.48 -17.06
CA SER A 309 10.21 -6.54 -17.84
C SER A 309 10.09 -7.84 -17.05
N ARG A 310 11.15 -8.25 -16.33
CA ARG A 310 11.14 -9.44 -15.49
C ARG A 310 10.10 -9.33 -14.37
N VAL A 311 10.15 -8.26 -13.59
CA VAL A 311 9.23 -8.03 -12.46
C VAL A 311 7.78 -7.99 -12.93
N VAL A 312 7.47 -7.21 -13.98
CA VAL A 312 6.11 -7.11 -14.53
C VAL A 312 5.63 -8.45 -15.06
N SER A 313 6.50 -9.25 -15.70
CA SER A 313 6.14 -10.59 -16.18
C SER A 313 5.73 -11.51 -15.02
N GLU A 314 6.50 -11.55 -13.94
CA GLU A 314 6.17 -12.38 -12.77
C GLU A 314 4.88 -11.91 -12.08
N ILE A 315 4.68 -10.59 -11.93
CA ILE A 315 3.41 -10.05 -11.42
C ILE A 315 2.24 -10.51 -12.30
N ARG A 316 2.36 -10.37 -13.64
CA ARG A 316 1.32 -10.80 -14.57
C ARG A 316 1.03 -12.30 -14.43
N LYS A 317 2.05 -13.16 -14.28
CA LYS A 317 1.87 -14.61 -14.11
C LYS A 317 1.08 -14.94 -12.84
N VAL A 318 1.44 -14.34 -11.71
CA VAL A 318 0.74 -14.57 -10.44
C VAL A 318 -0.70 -14.07 -10.52
N LEU A 319 -0.93 -12.90 -11.12
CA LEU A 319 -2.26 -12.29 -11.17
C LEU A 319 -3.15 -12.82 -12.32
N SER A 320 -2.62 -13.56 -13.29
CA SER A 320 -3.40 -14.16 -14.39
C SER A 320 -3.78 -15.61 -14.11
N SER A 321 -3.12 -16.29 -13.18
CA SER A 321 -3.33 -17.71 -12.88
C SER A 321 -4.59 -17.99 -12.02
N GLY A 322 -5.51 -17.03 -11.90
CA GLY A 322 -6.69 -17.07 -11.03
C GLY A 322 -8.03 -16.68 -11.67
N SER A 323 -8.09 -16.60 -13.01
CA SER A 323 -9.31 -16.27 -13.75
C SER A 323 -10.21 -17.48 -14.00
#